data_AF-A0A9D2NQZ4-F1
#
_entry.id   AF-A0A9D2NQZ4-F1
#
_cell.length_a   1.000
_cell.length_b   1.000
_cell.length_c   1.000
_cell.angle_alpha   90.00
_cell.angle_beta   90.00
_cell.angle_gamma   90.00
#
_symmetry.space_group_name_H-M   'P 1'
#
loop_
_entity.id
_entity.type
_entity.pdbx_description
1 polymer ?
#
loop_
_entity_poly.entity_id
_entity_poly.type
_entity_poly.pdbx_seq_one_letter_code
_entity_poly.pdbx_strand_id
1 'polypeptide(L)'
;MKVEHVRDYVVERLPYALNPKSIAVVGASRYTTKVGYKVIEGLKNWGYKGKIYPVNPRTAMMHGMKTYPRVCDIPEEVDLVFIAVPAHIVKSVLEDCVKKEVKIVVIATSAFKEIGRGELQNELTQYCRDHQLPLIGPNLVGMGSPYLNFNCGFIPYLPKQGPVAMISQSGANLLAALGTSQKDHFGMSFFVGLGNKADVDFCEFIAYADKDEHTKCVSVYIEGLDSPEAFVEACRQVKKPIVAIKVGGSKIGVKAAFAHTASENPNADSYYDEIFKEAGAIRATTWQQFLDISLALGMQPPLKGDNIVMITNGGGSGLLSCDHFERCGLPLHELSEISPSLAQRIRAYMPMFGSPLNPVDISGTATPIQYKGAFTQAMRDPNVDGILGSICPTAVTDVDAVVDVVIAIHDTYKHLGKPFIMECQGGEECQNAIMKLRDHGIPAYATAEQAVNAMVALYQYAQIKKDK
;
A
#
# COMPACT_ATOMS: atom_id res chain seq x y z
N MET A 1 -10.92 22.79 5.60
CA MET A 1 -10.34 23.08 6.94
C MET A 1 -9.09 22.25 7.12
N LYS A 2 -8.10 22.70 7.89
CA LYS A 2 -6.85 21.95 8.09
C LYS A 2 -6.90 21.06 9.33
N VAL A 3 -6.10 19.99 9.33
CA VAL A 3 -5.76 19.18 10.50
C VAL A 3 -4.30 19.48 10.81
N GLU A 4 -4.04 20.17 11.93
CA GLU A 4 -2.70 20.69 12.25
C GLU A 4 -1.83 19.72 13.06
N HIS A 5 -2.45 18.70 13.67
CA HIS A 5 -1.80 17.65 14.44
C HIS A 5 -2.69 16.40 14.48
N VAL A 6 -2.12 15.26 14.86
CA VAL A 6 -2.88 14.02 15.05
C VAL A 6 -3.86 14.19 16.22
N ARG A 7 -5.16 13.96 15.98
CA ARG A 7 -6.18 14.03 17.03
C ARG A 7 -6.45 12.64 17.60
N ASP A 8 -6.19 12.45 18.89
CA ASP A 8 -6.32 11.13 19.53
C ASP A 8 -7.73 10.54 19.41
N TYR A 9 -8.77 11.35 19.65
CA TYR A 9 -10.16 10.89 19.54
C TYR A 9 -10.52 10.43 18.12
N VAL A 10 -9.86 10.95 17.08
CA VAL A 10 -10.06 10.48 15.71
C VAL A 10 -9.38 9.13 15.52
N VAL A 11 -8.12 9.01 15.93
CA VAL A 11 -7.34 7.76 15.81
C VAL A 11 -8.02 6.62 16.58
N GLU A 12 -8.59 6.89 17.75
CA GLU A 12 -9.37 5.92 18.54
C GLU A 12 -10.67 5.48 17.85
N ARG A 13 -11.20 6.30 16.94
CA ARG A 13 -12.43 6.02 16.19
C ARG A 13 -12.18 5.36 14.81
N LEU A 14 -10.98 5.48 14.26
CA LEU A 14 -10.61 4.83 12.99
C LEU A 14 -10.81 3.29 12.95
N PRO A 15 -10.62 2.51 14.05
CA PRO A 15 -10.99 1.10 14.04
C PRO A 15 -12.44 0.83 13.62
N TYR A 16 -13.38 1.72 13.96
CA TYR A 16 -14.79 1.58 13.58
C TYR A 16 -15.03 1.83 12.08
N ALA A 17 -14.11 2.50 11.38
CA ALA A 17 -14.19 2.66 9.92
C ALA A 17 -13.73 1.41 9.16
N LEU A 18 -12.89 0.56 9.76
CA LEU A 18 -12.32 -0.62 9.10
C LEU A 18 -12.87 -1.95 9.63
N ASN A 19 -13.36 -1.95 10.87
CA ASN A 19 -13.94 -3.11 11.55
C ASN A 19 -15.22 -2.79 12.37
N PRO A 20 -16.25 -2.14 11.78
CA PRO A 20 -17.48 -1.85 12.52
C PRO A 20 -18.21 -3.14 12.89
N LYS A 21 -18.80 -3.21 14.09
CA LYS A 21 -19.78 -4.25 14.46
C LYS A 21 -21.14 -3.97 13.85
N SER A 22 -21.43 -2.71 13.52
CA SER A 22 -22.64 -2.31 12.80
C SER A 22 -22.40 -1.16 11.84
N ILE A 23 -23.02 -1.25 10.66
CA ILE A 23 -22.96 -0.23 9.62
C ILE A 23 -24.37 0.15 9.17
N ALA A 24 -24.69 1.45 9.16
CA ALA A 24 -25.85 1.97 8.47
C ALA A 24 -25.47 2.51 7.09
N VAL A 25 -26.19 2.09 6.04
CA VAL A 25 -25.94 2.54 4.66
C VAL A 25 -27.05 3.49 4.24
N VAL A 26 -26.77 4.78 4.30
CA VAL A 26 -27.70 5.86 3.96
C VAL A 26 -27.63 6.14 2.46
N GLY A 27 -28.77 6.03 1.78
CA GLY A 27 -28.82 5.97 0.32
C GLY A 27 -28.89 4.54 -0.22
N ALA A 28 -29.16 3.56 0.65
CA ALA A 28 -29.58 2.22 0.24
C ALA A 28 -30.70 2.31 -0.82
N SER A 29 -30.69 1.44 -1.82
CA SER A 29 -31.62 1.52 -2.94
C SER A 29 -31.93 0.14 -3.51
N ARG A 30 -33.13 -0.05 -4.07
CA ARG A 30 -33.47 -1.28 -4.81
C ARG A 30 -32.85 -1.33 -6.21
N TYR A 31 -32.33 -0.21 -6.70
CA TYR A 31 -31.71 -0.13 -8.03
C TYR A 31 -30.25 -0.58 -7.97
N THR A 32 -29.94 -1.62 -8.74
CA THR A 32 -28.64 -2.29 -8.73
C THR A 32 -27.47 -1.40 -9.15
N THR A 33 -27.74 -0.29 -9.84
CA THR A 33 -26.75 0.68 -10.31
C THR A 33 -26.42 1.76 -9.28
N LYS A 34 -27.14 1.84 -8.15
CA LYS A 34 -26.90 2.86 -7.12
C LYS A 34 -25.79 2.45 -6.16
N VAL A 35 -24.98 3.42 -5.74
CA VAL A 35 -23.87 3.20 -4.80
C VAL A 35 -24.31 2.49 -3.52
N GLY A 36 -25.39 2.95 -2.86
CA GLY A 36 -25.88 2.32 -1.64
C GLY A 36 -26.34 0.86 -1.82
N TYR A 37 -26.79 0.47 -3.02
CA TYR A 37 -27.03 -0.94 -3.35
C TYR A 37 -25.70 -1.71 -3.41
N LYS A 38 -24.73 -1.19 -4.17
CA LYS A 38 -23.42 -1.83 -4.35
C LYS A 38 -22.63 -2.01 -3.06
N VAL A 39 -22.73 -1.07 -2.12
CA VAL A 39 -22.09 -1.18 -0.80
C VAL A 39 -22.68 -2.34 -0.01
N ILE A 40 -24.01 -2.44 0.07
CA ILE A 40 -24.68 -3.53 0.80
C ILE A 40 -24.39 -4.88 0.12
N GLU A 41 -24.46 -4.94 -1.21
CA GLU A 41 -24.11 -6.12 -1.98
C GLU A 41 -22.65 -6.55 -1.73
N GLY A 42 -21.71 -5.61 -1.78
CA GLY A 42 -20.30 -5.85 -1.50
C GLY A 42 -20.05 -6.39 -0.10
N LEU A 43 -20.58 -5.74 0.94
CA LEU A 43 -20.44 -6.20 2.33
C LEU A 43 -20.93 -7.64 2.50
N LYS A 44 -22.06 -8.00 1.89
CA LYS A 44 -22.59 -9.37 1.92
C LYS A 44 -21.70 -10.35 1.15
N ASN A 45 -21.32 -10.01 -0.07
CA ASN A 45 -20.55 -10.88 -0.95
C ASN A 45 -19.17 -11.20 -0.37
N TRP A 46 -18.54 -10.22 0.29
CA TRP A 46 -17.22 -10.38 0.87
C TRP A 46 -17.23 -10.95 2.30
N GLY A 47 -18.40 -11.22 2.88
CA GLY A 47 -18.52 -11.98 4.12
C GLY A 47 -18.43 -11.15 5.41
N TYR A 48 -18.75 -9.86 5.36
CA TYR A 48 -18.83 -8.99 6.53
C TYR A 48 -19.71 -9.61 7.62
N LYS A 49 -19.20 -9.62 8.86
CA LYS A 49 -19.84 -10.30 10.01
C LYS A 49 -20.69 -9.40 10.88
N GLY A 50 -20.55 -8.08 10.76
CA GLY A 50 -21.35 -7.14 11.53
C GLY A 50 -22.76 -6.96 10.98
N LYS A 51 -23.56 -6.15 11.68
CA LYS A 51 -24.95 -5.88 11.31
C LYS A 51 -25.02 -4.78 10.25
N ILE A 52 -25.78 -5.03 9.19
CA ILE A 52 -26.02 -4.05 8.12
C ILE A 52 -27.43 -3.48 8.28
N TYR A 53 -27.53 -2.15 8.35
CA TYR A 53 -28.80 -1.41 8.42
C TYR A 53 -28.99 -0.57 7.15
N PRO A 54 -29.81 -1.03 6.19
CA PRO A 54 -30.20 -0.19 5.06
C PRO A 54 -31.02 1.01 5.54
N VAL A 55 -30.67 2.22 5.10
CA VAL A 55 -31.44 3.45 5.41
C VAL A 55 -31.99 4.07 4.12
N ASN A 56 -33.32 4.01 3.98
CA ASN A 56 -34.08 4.58 2.87
C ASN A 56 -35.55 4.83 3.29
N PRO A 57 -36.07 6.07 3.15
CA PRO A 57 -37.43 6.41 3.59
C PRO A 57 -38.56 5.87 2.71
N ARG A 58 -38.26 5.31 1.54
CA ARG A 58 -39.24 4.89 0.52
C ARG A 58 -39.36 3.37 0.36
N THR A 59 -38.60 2.59 1.12
CA THR A 59 -38.55 1.13 0.96
C THR A 59 -38.52 0.49 2.34
N ALA A 60 -39.41 -0.48 2.60
CA ALA A 60 -39.48 -1.16 3.90
C ALA A 60 -38.46 -2.31 4.06
N MET A 61 -38.07 -2.96 2.95
CA MET A 61 -37.17 -4.12 2.93
C MET A 61 -36.19 -4.07 1.75
N MET A 62 -34.93 -4.45 1.98
CA MET A 62 -33.89 -4.53 0.94
C MET A 62 -32.90 -5.65 1.25
N HIS A 63 -32.52 -6.46 0.25
CA HIS A 63 -31.65 -7.64 0.41
C HIS A 63 -32.09 -8.61 1.52
N GLY A 64 -33.41 -8.69 1.78
CA GLY A 64 -33.98 -9.49 2.88
C GLY A 64 -33.86 -8.85 4.27
N MET A 65 -33.38 -7.61 4.36
CA MET A 65 -33.20 -6.88 5.61
C MET A 65 -34.26 -5.79 5.75
N LYS A 66 -34.65 -5.51 7.00
CA LYS A 66 -35.49 -4.35 7.35
C LYS A 66 -34.73 -3.06 7.05
N THR A 67 -35.41 -2.16 6.36
CA THR A 67 -34.89 -0.83 6.05
C THR A 67 -35.47 0.19 7.04
N TYR A 68 -34.67 1.18 7.41
CA TYR A 68 -35.09 2.26 8.31
C TYR A 68 -35.20 3.59 7.55
N PRO A 69 -36.18 4.46 7.85
CA PRO A 69 -36.28 5.76 7.19
C PRO A 69 -35.10 6.68 7.52
N ARG A 70 -34.65 6.68 8.78
CA ARG A 70 -33.54 7.48 9.30
C ARG A 70 -32.57 6.63 10.11
N VAL A 71 -31.37 7.15 10.33
CA VAL A 71 -30.35 6.49 11.17
C VAL A 71 -30.82 6.40 12.63
N CYS A 72 -31.53 7.41 13.13
CA CYS A 72 -32.05 7.44 14.50
C CYS A 72 -33.19 6.43 14.76
N ASP A 73 -33.83 5.92 13.71
CA ASP A 73 -34.89 4.90 13.83
C ASP A 73 -34.34 3.48 14.05
N ILE A 74 -33.03 3.29 13.86
CA ILE A 74 -32.37 2.00 14.11
C ILE A 74 -32.40 1.76 15.62
N PRO A 75 -32.91 0.63 16.13
CA PRO A 75 -33.02 0.40 17.58
C PRO A 75 -31.66 0.14 18.24
N GLU A 76 -30.72 -0.43 17.50
CA GLU A 76 -29.40 -0.83 18.00
C GLU A 76 -28.34 0.28 17.83
N GLU A 77 -27.16 0.08 18.42
CA GLU A 77 -26.00 0.95 18.22
C GLU A 77 -25.46 0.88 16.78
N VAL A 78 -24.93 2.00 16.30
CA VAL A 78 -24.38 2.14 14.95
C VAL A 78 -22.93 2.63 15.05
N ASP A 79 -21.98 1.78 14.68
CA ASP A 79 -20.57 2.14 14.70
C ASP A 79 -20.22 3.09 13.56
N LEU A 80 -20.61 2.71 12.34
CA LEU A 80 -20.28 3.42 11.11
C LEU A 80 -21.54 3.79 10.32
N VAL A 81 -21.59 5.02 9.80
CA VAL A 81 -22.58 5.42 8.79
C VAL A 81 -21.89 5.72 7.47
N PHE A 82 -22.25 4.98 6.43
CA PHE A 82 -21.84 5.24 5.05
C PHE A 82 -22.92 6.04 4.32
N ILE A 83 -22.56 7.22 3.81
CA ILE A 83 -23.49 8.20 3.24
C ILE A 83 -23.30 8.30 1.72
N ALA A 84 -24.34 7.92 0.98
CA ALA A 84 -24.41 7.94 -0.48
C ALA A 84 -25.72 8.58 -0.99
N VAL A 85 -26.07 9.74 -0.43
CA VAL A 85 -27.23 10.56 -0.82
C VAL A 85 -26.79 11.89 -1.42
N PRO A 86 -27.63 12.62 -2.18
CA PRO A 86 -27.28 13.95 -2.70
C PRO A 86 -26.77 14.92 -1.62
N ALA A 87 -25.83 15.79 -1.98
CA ALA A 87 -25.12 16.68 -1.05
C ALA A 87 -26.04 17.50 -0.13
N HIS A 88 -27.17 17.99 -0.64
CA HIS A 88 -28.13 18.79 0.15
C HIS A 88 -28.84 18.00 1.27
N ILE A 89 -28.79 16.67 1.25
CA ILE A 89 -29.39 15.81 2.29
C ILE A 89 -28.37 15.51 3.40
N VAL A 90 -27.07 15.60 3.12
CA VAL A 90 -25.99 15.13 4.00
C VAL A 90 -26.06 15.76 5.40
N LYS A 91 -26.36 17.06 5.52
CA LYS A 91 -26.52 17.73 6.82
C LYS A 91 -27.53 17.03 7.72
N SER A 92 -28.72 16.75 7.21
CA SER A 92 -29.79 16.08 7.98
C SER A 92 -29.40 14.67 8.43
N VAL A 93 -28.56 13.98 7.66
CA VAL A 93 -28.04 12.66 8.02
C VAL A 93 -27.00 12.79 9.14
N LEU A 94 -26.11 13.77 9.07
CA LEU A 94 -25.14 14.03 10.12
C LEU A 94 -25.82 14.37 11.45
N GLU A 95 -26.91 15.15 11.42
CA GLU A 95 -27.72 15.43 12.61
C GLU A 95 -28.33 14.15 13.22
N ASP A 96 -28.74 13.20 12.39
CA ASP A 96 -29.19 11.88 12.88
C ASP A 96 -28.02 11.06 13.45
N CYS A 97 -26.85 11.10 12.82
CA CYS A 97 -25.65 10.42 13.31
C CYS A 97 -25.24 10.92 14.70
N VAL A 98 -25.25 12.24 14.90
CA VAL A 98 -24.96 12.86 16.21
C VAL A 98 -25.98 12.42 17.25
N LYS A 99 -27.29 12.52 16.95
CA LYS A 99 -28.36 12.08 17.87
C LYS A 99 -28.27 10.58 18.21
N LYS A 100 -27.75 9.77 17.29
CA LYS A 100 -27.59 8.32 17.44
C LYS A 100 -26.24 7.92 18.04
N GLU A 101 -25.38 8.90 18.36
CA GLU A 101 -24.03 8.69 18.92
C GLU A 101 -23.17 7.74 18.08
N VAL A 102 -23.27 7.90 16.76
CA VAL A 102 -22.46 7.17 15.77
C VAL A 102 -20.99 7.42 16.03
N LYS A 103 -20.14 6.40 15.85
CA LYS A 103 -18.71 6.51 16.17
C LYS A 103 -17.92 7.20 15.06
N ILE A 104 -18.27 6.97 13.80
CA ILE A 104 -17.61 7.57 12.63
C ILE A 104 -18.54 7.63 11.41
N VAL A 105 -18.34 8.63 10.54
CA VAL A 105 -19.09 8.76 9.27
C VAL A 105 -18.18 8.76 8.06
N VAL A 106 -18.70 8.25 6.95
CA VAL A 106 -18.00 8.15 5.67
C VAL A 106 -18.91 8.70 4.59
N ILE A 107 -18.43 9.69 3.86
CA ILE A 107 -19.23 10.38 2.86
C ILE A 107 -18.69 10.07 1.47
N ALA A 108 -19.36 9.15 0.75
CA ALA A 108 -19.03 8.87 -0.64
C ALA A 108 -19.58 9.93 -1.61
N THR A 109 -20.59 10.68 -1.18
CA THR A 109 -21.21 11.75 -1.96
C THR A 109 -20.18 12.78 -2.43
N SER A 110 -20.24 13.12 -3.72
CA SER A 110 -19.51 14.23 -4.35
C SER A 110 -20.39 15.50 -4.42
N ALA A 111 -19.98 16.48 -5.21
CA ALA A 111 -20.54 17.81 -5.36
C ALA A 111 -20.26 18.76 -4.18
N PHE A 112 -19.02 18.78 -3.67
CA PHE A 112 -18.52 19.64 -2.59
C PHE A 112 -17.40 20.59 -3.07
N LYS A 113 -16.26 20.65 -2.36
CA LYS A 113 -15.14 21.57 -2.65
C LYS A 113 -14.61 21.41 -4.08
N GLU A 114 -14.59 20.20 -4.60
CA GLU A 114 -14.09 19.86 -5.95
C GLU A 114 -14.89 20.50 -7.08
N ILE A 115 -16.12 20.97 -6.81
CA ILE A 115 -16.93 21.76 -7.76
C ILE A 115 -17.17 23.20 -7.31
N GLY A 116 -16.34 23.71 -6.39
CA GLY A 116 -16.41 25.09 -5.88
C GLY A 116 -17.35 25.31 -4.69
N ARG A 117 -17.87 24.26 -4.04
CA ARG A 117 -18.74 24.36 -2.85
C ARG A 117 -17.97 24.13 -1.55
N GLY A 118 -16.83 24.80 -1.42
CA GLY A 118 -15.94 24.68 -0.26
C GLY A 118 -16.58 25.13 1.05
N GLU A 119 -17.43 26.16 1.01
CA GLU A 119 -18.14 26.67 2.19
C GLU A 119 -19.09 25.61 2.78
N LEU A 120 -19.91 24.98 1.95
CA LEU A 120 -20.78 23.87 2.37
C LEU A 120 -19.95 22.73 2.98
N GLN A 121 -18.84 22.35 2.35
CA GLN A 121 -17.97 21.30 2.90
C GLN A 121 -17.42 21.68 4.29
N ASN A 122 -16.95 22.91 4.45
CA ASN A 122 -16.41 23.40 5.71
C ASN A 122 -17.49 23.48 6.79
N GLU A 123 -18.72 23.90 6.46
CA GLU A 123 -19.84 23.92 7.40
C GLU A 123 -20.16 22.51 7.94
N LEU A 124 -20.24 21.51 7.06
CA LEU A 124 -20.47 20.12 7.45
C LEU A 124 -19.31 19.56 8.27
N THR A 125 -18.07 19.90 7.89
CA THR A 125 -16.85 19.50 8.60
C THR A 125 -16.82 20.09 10.01
N GLN A 126 -17.10 21.40 10.15
CA GLN A 126 -17.15 22.07 11.43
C GLN A 126 -18.21 21.45 12.33
N TYR A 127 -19.41 21.20 11.79
CA TYR A 127 -20.47 20.53 12.53
C TYR A 127 -20.04 19.15 13.07
N CYS A 128 -19.32 18.36 12.27
CA CYS A 128 -18.77 17.07 12.69
C CYS A 128 -17.74 17.23 13.83
N ARG A 129 -16.82 18.20 13.70
CA ARG A 129 -15.80 18.51 14.73
C ARG A 129 -16.42 18.99 16.04
N ASP A 130 -17.44 19.86 15.98
CA ASP A 130 -18.14 20.40 17.15
C ASP A 130 -18.80 19.29 18.00
N HIS A 131 -19.14 18.16 17.38
CA HIS A 131 -19.78 17.02 18.02
C HIS A 131 -18.84 15.80 18.17
N GLN A 132 -17.54 15.96 17.93
CA GLN A 132 -16.54 14.88 17.98
C GLN A 132 -16.94 13.64 17.15
N LEU A 133 -17.53 13.87 15.97
CA LEU A 133 -17.93 12.84 15.01
C LEU A 133 -16.95 12.84 13.83
N PRO A 134 -15.93 11.96 13.78
CA PRO A 134 -14.96 11.99 12.70
C PRO A 134 -15.59 11.70 11.33
N LEU A 135 -15.12 12.41 10.30
CA LEU A 135 -15.62 12.32 8.94
C LEU A 135 -14.51 11.91 7.95
N ILE A 136 -14.71 10.79 7.25
CA ILE A 136 -13.84 10.36 6.15
C ILE A 136 -14.51 10.78 4.83
N GLY A 137 -13.75 11.46 3.96
CA GLY A 137 -14.24 12.02 2.70
C GLY A 137 -14.39 13.55 2.76
N PRO A 138 -15.40 14.14 2.07
CA PRO A 138 -16.35 13.50 1.16
C PRO A 138 -15.71 13.07 -0.17
N ASN A 139 -16.51 12.69 -1.16
CA ASN A 139 -16.06 12.36 -2.53
C ASN A 139 -15.01 11.24 -2.58
N LEU A 140 -15.29 10.11 -1.93
CA LEU A 140 -14.42 8.94 -1.92
C LEU A 140 -15.08 7.71 -2.55
N VAL A 141 -14.24 6.76 -2.93
CA VAL A 141 -14.69 5.47 -3.51
C VAL A 141 -15.06 4.43 -2.46
N GLY A 142 -14.32 4.40 -1.35
CA GLY A 142 -14.52 3.45 -0.26
C GLY A 142 -13.25 3.18 0.53
N MET A 143 -13.34 2.19 1.41
CA MET A 143 -12.27 1.71 2.27
C MET A 143 -12.57 0.29 2.77
N GLY A 144 -11.58 -0.38 3.34
CA GLY A 144 -11.76 -1.74 3.81
C GLY A 144 -10.48 -2.42 4.27
N SER A 145 -10.61 -3.69 4.62
CA SER A 145 -9.50 -4.57 4.96
C SER A 145 -9.78 -6.01 4.52
N PRO A 146 -8.85 -6.66 3.80
CA PRO A 146 -8.97 -8.06 3.42
C PRO A 146 -8.80 -9.04 4.59
N TYR A 147 -8.21 -8.62 5.72
CA TYR A 147 -8.13 -9.43 6.94
C TYR A 147 -9.47 -9.51 7.67
N LEU A 148 -10.31 -8.48 7.49
CA LEU A 148 -11.58 -8.34 8.18
C LEU A 148 -12.79 -8.65 7.30
N ASN A 149 -12.56 -9.10 6.05
CA ASN A 149 -13.62 -9.35 5.07
C ASN A 149 -14.54 -8.13 4.90
N PHE A 150 -13.96 -6.94 5.01
CA PHE A 150 -14.68 -5.68 5.02
C PHE A 150 -14.33 -4.86 3.78
N ASN A 151 -15.32 -4.67 2.90
CA ASN A 151 -15.20 -3.85 1.71
C ASN A 151 -16.38 -2.88 1.66
N CYS A 152 -16.15 -1.64 2.08
CA CYS A 152 -17.18 -0.61 2.21
C CYS A 152 -16.98 0.49 1.17
N GLY A 153 -17.76 0.44 0.11
CA GLY A 153 -17.69 1.38 -1.01
C GLY A 153 -18.31 0.80 -2.27
N PHE A 154 -18.11 1.47 -3.40
CA PHE A 154 -18.47 0.94 -4.72
C PHE A 154 -17.23 0.32 -5.39
N ILE A 155 -16.57 -0.56 -4.64
CA ILE A 155 -15.30 -1.19 -5.01
C ILE A 155 -15.60 -2.61 -5.55
N PRO A 156 -15.07 -2.99 -6.72
CA PRO A 156 -15.44 -4.24 -7.39
C PRO A 156 -14.85 -5.50 -6.74
N TYR A 157 -13.75 -5.40 -6.00
CA TYR A 157 -13.04 -6.54 -5.41
C TYR A 157 -12.41 -6.19 -4.06
N LEU A 158 -12.28 -7.21 -3.20
CA LEU A 158 -11.47 -7.13 -1.99
C LEU A 158 -10.02 -7.50 -2.36
N PRO A 159 -8.98 -6.75 -1.94
CA PRO A 159 -7.59 -7.05 -2.30
C PRO A 159 -7.10 -8.35 -1.65
N LYS A 160 -5.92 -8.84 -2.09
CA LYS A 160 -5.22 -9.93 -1.40
C LYS A 160 -4.72 -9.43 -0.05
N GLN A 161 -4.69 -10.33 0.94
CA GLN A 161 -4.08 -10.03 2.24
C GLN A 161 -2.57 -9.80 2.07
N GLY A 162 -2.04 -8.82 2.78
CA GLY A 162 -0.60 -8.58 2.83
C GLY A 162 -0.22 -7.41 3.73
N PRO A 163 1.02 -6.92 3.61
CA PRO A 163 1.60 -6.04 4.63
C PRO A 163 1.39 -4.54 4.39
N VAL A 164 0.81 -4.14 3.25
CA VAL A 164 0.77 -2.73 2.85
C VAL A 164 -0.53 -2.06 3.25
N ALA A 165 -0.45 -0.98 4.03
CA ALA A 165 -1.57 -0.06 4.24
C ALA A 165 -1.61 0.95 3.08
N MET A 166 -2.70 0.96 2.30
CA MET A 166 -2.85 1.87 1.17
C MET A 166 -3.76 3.06 1.52
N ILE A 167 -3.18 4.25 1.65
CA ILE A 167 -3.89 5.50 1.94
C ILE A 167 -3.84 6.38 0.70
N SER A 168 -5.00 6.64 0.07
CA SER A 168 -5.04 7.38 -1.20
C SER A 168 -6.02 8.53 -1.16
N GLN A 169 -5.57 9.71 -1.57
CA GLN A 169 -6.48 10.81 -1.89
C GLN A 169 -7.29 10.53 -3.17
N SER A 170 -6.70 9.81 -4.12
CA SER A 170 -7.30 9.53 -5.42
C SER A 170 -8.10 8.23 -5.42
N GLY A 171 -9.40 8.31 -5.71
CA GLY A 171 -10.27 7.13 -5.80
C GLY A 171 -9.92 6.20 -6.97
N ALA A 172 -9.58 6.77 -8.13
CA ALA A 172 -9.23 5.98 -9.32
C ALA A 172 -7.92 5.20 -9.14
N ASN A 173 -6.89 5.83 -8.58
CA ASN A 173 -5.63 5.16 -8.31
C ASN A 173 -5.76 4.15 -7.16
N LEU A 174 -6.63 4.40 -6.18
CA LEU A 174 -6.95 3.38 -5.18
C LEU A 174 -7.54 2.12 -5.82
N LEU A 175 -8.53 2.28 -6.71
CA LEU A 175 -9.10 1.16 -7.47
C LEU A 175 -8.04 0.44 -8.32
N ALA A 176 -7.13 1.20 -8.96
CA ALA A 176 -6.02 0.61 -9.72
C ALA A 176 -5.11 -0.25 -8.83
N ALA A 177 -4.73 0.23 -7.64
CA ALA A 177 -3.91 -0.53 -6.69
C ALA A 177 -4.63 -1.80 -6.20
N LEU A 178 -5.94 -1.70 -5.94
CA LEU A 178 -6.76 -2.86 -5.57
C LEU A 178 -6.83 -3.89 -6.72
N GLY A 179 -6.85 -3.43 -7.98
CA GLY A 179 -6.80 -4.29 -9.15
C GLY A 179 -5.45 -4.98 -9.31
N THR A 180 -4.35 -4.23 -9.11
CA THR A 180 -2.99 -4.79 -9.05
C THR A 180 -2.86 -5.81 -7.91
N SER A 181 -3.54 -5.61 -6.79
CA SER A 181 -3.60 -6.60 -5.71
C SER A 181 -4.17 -7.94 -6.17
N GLN A 182 -5.27 -7.92 -6.92
CA GLN A 182 -5.89 -9.13 -7.46
C GLN A 182 -5.04 -9.82 -8.52
N LYS A 183 -4.45 -9.02 -9.42
CA LYS A 183 -3.72 -9.54 -10.58
C LYS A 183 -2.30 -10.00 -10.23
N ASP A 184 -1.58 -9.20 -9.45
CA ASP A 184 -0.14 -9.35 -9.25
C ASP A 184 0.20 -9.66 -7.77
N HIS A 185 -0.80 -9.99 -6.94
CA HIS A 185 -0.61 -10.33 -5.53
C HIS A 185 0.11 -9.24 -4.72
N PHE A 186 -0.16 -7.97 -5.05
CA PHE A 186 0.21 -6.84 -4.22
C PHE A 186 -0.69 -6.81 -2.96
N GLY A 187 -0.27 -7.52 -1.90
CA GLY A 187 -1.09 -7.72 -0.71
C GLY A 187 -1.21 -6.48 0.18
N MET A 188 -2.41 -6.22 0.69
CA MET A 188 -2.72 -5.07 1.54
C MET A 188 -3.22 -5.47 2.94
N SER A 189 -2.94 -4.65 3.95
CA SER A 189 -3.47 -4.79 5.31
C SER A 189 -4.83 -4.12 5.45
N PHE A 190 -4.91 -2.88 4.97
CA PHE A 190 -6.13 -2.12 4.77
C PHE A 190 -5.94 -1.13 3.62
N PHE A 191 -7.05 -0.58 3.15
CA PHE A 191 -7.05 0.46 2.13
C PHE A 191 -8.09 1.53 2.47
N VAL A 192 -7.78 2.79 2.18
CA VAL A 192 -8.69 3.91 2.40
C VAL A 192 -8.57 4.96 1.31
N GLY A 193 -9.72 5.37 0.77
CA GLY A 193 -9.85 6.55 -0.06
C GLY A 193 -10.25 7.75 0.79
N LEU A 194 -9.46 8.83 0.76
CA LEU A 194 -9.76 10.06 1.50
C LEU A 194 -10.57 11.07 0.70
N GLY A 195 -10.56 10.99 -0.65
CA GLY A 195 -11.28 11.93 -1.51
C GLY A 195 -10.85 13.37 -1.25
N ASN A 196 -11.82 14.22 -0.89
CA ASN A 196 -11.57 15.62 -0.58
C ASN A 196 -10.85 15.83 0.77
N LYS A 197 -10.74 14.81 1.62
CA LYS A 197 -9.97 14.85 2.87
C LYS A 197 -10.35 16.05 3.76
N ALA A 198 -11.65 16.25 3.97
CA ALA A 198 -12.19 17.44 4.59
C ALA A 198 -11.99 17.49 6.11
N ASP A 199 -12.05 16.34 6.77
CA ASP A 199 -11.87 16.21 8.21
C ASP A 199 -10.75 15.26 8.59
N VAL A 200 -10.89 13.94 8.35
CA VAL A 200 -9.81 12.98 8.61
C VAL A 200 -8.73 13.08 7.53
N ASP A 201 -7.46 13.20 7.95
CA ASP A 201 -6.31 13.44 7.07
C ASP A 201 -5.30 12.25 7.07
N PHE A 202 -4.23 12.36 6.28
CA PHE A 202 -3.15 11.39 6.19
C PHE A 202 -2.50 11.12 7.55
N CYS A 203 -2.25 12.16 8.36
CA CYS A 203 -1.55 12.05 9.63
C CYS A 203 -2.24 11.06 10.60
N GLU A 204 -3.57 11.05 10.63
CA GLU A 204 -4.35 10.20 11.53
C GLU A 204 -4.38 8.74 11.04
N PHE A 205 -4.47 8.51 9.73
CA PHE A 205 -4.36 7.16 9.17
C PHE A 205 -2.94 6.60 9.25
N ILE A 206 -1.90 7.45 9.14
CA ILE A 206 -0.51 7.05 9.39
C ILE A 206 -0.35 6.61 10.85
N ALA A 207 -0.87 7.39 11.80
CA ALA A 207 -0.84 7.04 13.22
C ALA A 207 -1.61 5.73 13.52
N TYR A 208 -2.77 5.54 12.88
CA TYR A 208 -3.51 4.28 12.97
C TYR A 208 -2.74 3.09 12.36
N ALA A 209 -2.11 3.29 11.22
CA ALA A 209 -1.37 2.24 10.52
C ALA A 209 -0.21 1.67 11.36
N ASP A 210 0.37 2.45 12.26
CA ASP A 210 1.39 1.95 13.20
C ASP A 210 0.82 0.99 14.25
N LYS A 211 -0.44 1.19 14.66
CA LYS A 211 -1.18 0.34 15.61
C LYS A 211 -1.70 -0.95 14.99
N ASP A 212 -1.94 -0.98 13.67
CA ASP A 212 -2.43 -2.17 12.97
C ASP A 212 -1.36 -3.27 12.87
N GLU A 213 -1.65 -4.48 13.35
CA GLU A 213 -0.66 -5.56 13.43
C GLU A 213 -0.26 -6.13 12.05
N HIS A 214 -1.16 -6.06 11.08
CA HIS A 214 -0.94 -6.57 9.73
C HIS A 214 -0.13 -5.59 8.86
N THR A 215 -0.23 -4.29 9.12
CA THR A 215 0.56 -3.28 8.42
C THR A 215 2.03 -3.38 8.79
N LYS A 216 2.89 -3.52 7.79
CA LYS A 216 4.35 -3.41 7.88
C LYS A 216 4.91 -2.27 7.02
N CYS A 217 4.19 -1.79 6.01
CA CYS A 217 4.54 -0.60 5.24
C CYS A 217 3.31 0.27 5.01
N VAL A 218 3.48 1.60 5.09
CA VAL A 218 2.41 2.58 4.82
C VAL A 218 2.67 3.25 3.48
N SER A 219 1.71 3.18 2.57
CA SER A 219 1.79 3.77 1.23
C SER A 219 0.79 4.90 1.11
N VAL A 220 1.27 6.10 0.75
CA VAL A 220 0.47 7.33 0.73
C VAL A 220 0.48 7.96 -0.66
N TYR A 221 -0.68 8.05 -1.30
CA TYR A 221 -0.86 8.75 -2.57
C TYR A 221 -1.41 10.17 -2.32
N ILE A 222 -0.61 11.17 -2.68
CA ILE A 222 -0.83 12.58 -2.31
C ILE A 222 -1.04 13.43 -3.57
N GLU A 223 -2.22 14.02 -3.71
CA GLU A 223 -2.47 15.09 -4.70
C GLU A 223 -2.17 16.46 -4.10
N GLY A 224 -2.54 16.68 -2.83
CA GLY A 224 -2.23 17.89 -2.06
C GLY A 224 -2.03 17.59 -0.58
N LEU A 225 -1.21 18.40 0.08
CA LEU A 225 -0.87 18.26 1.50
C LEU A 225 -1.21 19.56 2.24
N ASP A 226 -2.37 19.59 2.90
CA ASP A 226 -2.91 20.82 3.50
C ASP A 226 -2.12 21.29 4.74
N SER A 227 -1.61 20.33 5.53
CA SER A 227 -0.65 20.55 6.62
C SER A 227 0.54 19.59 6.49
N PRO A 228 1.63 20.05 5.88
CA PRO A 228 2.90 19.33 5.85
C PRO A 228 3.44 19.02 7.24
N GLU A 229 3.21 19.92 8.20
CA GLU A 229 3.70 19.80 9.57
C GLU A 229 3.06 18.59 10.28
N ALA A 230 1.75 18.43 10.17
CA ALA A 230 1.02 17.29 10.73
C ALA A 230 1.46 15.96 10.07
N PHE A 231 1.78 15.98 8.78
CA PHE A 231 2.29 14.81 8.07
C PHE A 231 3.69 14.42 8.55
N VAL A 232 4.60 15.38 8.64
CA VAL A 232 5.96 15.17 9.16
C VAL A 232 5.91 14.64 10.59
N GLU A 233 5.08 15.26 11.45
CA GLU A 233 4.88 14.85 12.83
C GLU A 233 4.45 13.37 12.91
N ALA A 234 3.39 13.00 12.19
CA ALA A 234 2.88 11.62 12.18
C ALA A 234 3.92 10.63 11.67
N CYS A 235 4.65 10.96 10.58
CA CYS A 235 5.67 10.09 10.01
C CYS A 235 6.85 9.83 10.96
N ARG A 236 7.23 10.85 11.74
CA ARG A 236 8.31 10.72 12.74
C ARG A 236 7.91 9.82 13.90
N GLN A 237 6.66 9.89 14.35
CA GLN A 237 6.15 9.12 15.49
C GLN A 237 5.95 7.63 15.22
N VAL A 238 5.81 7.22 13.95
CA VAL A 238 5.61 5.80 13.59
C VAL A 238 6.93 5.07 13.34
N LYS A 239 6.91 3.75 13.58
CA LYS A 239 8.09 2.89 13.42
C LYS A 239 8.17 2.27 12.03
N LYS A 240 7.04 2.14 11.34
CA LYS A 240 6.93 1.45 10.05
C LYS A 240 7.41 2.35 8.90
N PRO A 241 8.03 1.78 7.84
CA PRO A 241 8.40 2.52 6.64
C PRO A 241 7.18 3.17 6.00
N ILE A 242 7.38 4.38 5.49
CA ILE A 242 6.37 5.14 4.75
C ILE A 242 6.90 5.38 3.35
N VAL A 243 6.08 5.05 2.36
CA VAL A 243 6.31 5.35 0.96
C VAL A 243 5.27 6.38 0.52
N ALA A 244 5.72 7.48 -0.05
CA ALA A 244 4.84 8.53 -0.53
C ALA A 244 5.02 8.75 -2.03
N ILE A 245 3.92 8.92 -2.76
CA ILE A 245 3.96 9.48 -4.12
C ILE A 245 3.22 10.80 -4.13
N LYS A 246 3.93 11.87 -4.50
CA LYS A 246 3.35 13.19 -4.75
C LYS A 246 3.14 13.37 -6.24
N VAL A 247 1.88 13.60 -6.64
CA VAL A 247 1.52 13.87 -8.04
C VAL A 247 1.17 15.34 -8.24
N GLY A 248 1.04 15.77 -9.50
CA GLY A 248 0.62 17.13 -9.83
C GLY A 248 1.69 18.20 -9.57
N GLY A 249 2.99 17.84 -9.62
CA GLY A 249 4.12 18.77 -9.50
C GLY A 249 4.49 19.51 -10.81
N SER A 250 4.07 18.99 -11.96
CA SER A 250 4.29 19.65 -13.25
C SER A 250 3.36 20.85 -13.45
N LYS A 251 3.74 21.84 -14.26
CA LYS A 251 2.92 23.03 -14.53
C LYS A 251 1.49 22.70 -14.96
N ILE A 252 1.31 21.66 -15.79
CA ILE A 252 -0.03 21.21 -16.21
C ILE A 252 -0.69 20.32 -15.14
N GLY A 253 0.09 19.52 -14.42
CA GLY A 253 -0.38 18.66 -13.34
C GLY A 253 -0.97 19.45 -12.18
N VAL A 254 -0.38 20.61 -11.81
CA VAL A 254 -0.93 21.52 -10.79
C VAL A 254 -2.34 21.98 -11.18
N LYS A 255 -2.53 22.43 -12.44
CA LYS A 255 -3.84 22.86 -12.94
C LYS A 255 -4.85 21.72 -12.96
N ALA A 256 -4.42 20.52 -13.38
CA ALA A 256 -5.27 19.34 -13.42
C ALA A 256 -5.69 18.89 -12.01
N ALA A 257 -4.76 18.87 -11.05
CA ALA A 257 -5.06 18.53 -9.66
C ALA A 257 -6.05 19.52 -9.02
N PHE A 258 -5.87 20.82 -9.27
CA PHE A 258 -6.83 21.83 -8.81
C PHE A 258 -8.23 21.62 -9.41
N ALA A 259 -8.33 21.35 -10.71
CA ALA A 259 -9.61 21.06 -11.36
C ALA A 259 -10.25 19.74 -10.89
N HIS A 260 -9.46 18.79 -10.39
CA HIS A 260 -9.90 17.44 -10.03
C HIS A 260 -10.32 17.32 -8.55
N THR A 261 -9.57 17.90 -7.61
CA THR A 261 -9.85 17.79 -6.16
C THR A 261 -9.93 19.13 -5.44
N ALA A 262 -9.81 20.27 -6.14
CA ALA A 262 -9.62 21.58 -5.53
C ALA A 262 -8.48 21.58 -4.49
N SER A 263 -7.47 20.74 -4.75
CA SER A 263 -6.20 20.72 -4.00
C SER A 263 -5.30 21.79 -4.60
N GLU A 264 -4.92 22.76 -3.78
CA GLU A 264 -3.95 23.77 -4.19
C GLU A 264 -2.55 23.17 -4.10
N ASN A 265 -1.76 23.35 -5.16
CA ASN A 265 -0.37 22.92 -5.19
C ASN A 265 0.54 24.07 -5.66
N PRO A 266 0.75 25.10 -4.82
CA PRO A 266 1.54 26.27 -5.19
C PRO A 266 3.06 26.00 -5.21
N ASN A 267 3.49 24.88 -4.62
CA ASN A 267 4.90 24.60 -4.35
C ASN A 267 5.54 23.72 -5.43
N ALA A 268 6.84 23.93 -5.65
CA ALA A 268 7.64 23.13 -6.56
C ALA A 268 7.88 21.71 -6.01
N ASP A 269 8.31 20.78 -6.87
CA ASP A 269 8.59 19.41 -6.44
C ASP A 269 9.69 19.33 -5.37
N SER A 270 10.68 20.23 -5.39
CA SER A 270 11.76 20.30 -4.40
C SER A 270 11.28 20.57 -2.97
N TYR A 271 10.17 21.30 -2.82
CA TYR A 271 9.54 21.54 -1.52
C TYR A 271 9.04 20.22 -0.91
N TYR A 272 8.45 19.35 -1.74
CA TYR A 272 8.00 18.04 -1.27
C TYR A 272 9.15 17.06 -1.03
N ASP A 273 10.28 17.20 -1.74
CA ASP A 273 11.50 16.44 -1.42
C ASP A 273 11.99 16.76 -0.01
N GLU A 274 12.01 18.04 0.37
CA GLU A 274 12.39 18.47 1.71
C GLU A 274 11.41 17.95 2.78
N ILE A 275 10.10 18.03 2.53
CA ILE A 275 9.08 17.49 3.45
C ILE A 275 9.26 15.98 3.65
N PHE A 276 9.41 15.20 2.58
CA PHE A 276 9.53 13.75 2.70
C PHE A 276 10.83 13.34 3.36
N LYS A 277 11.93 14.05 3.08
CA LYS A 277 13.19 13.88 3.80
C LYS A 277 13.01 14.18 5.30
N GLU A 278 12.36 15.29 5.64
CA GLU A 278 12.09 15.67 7.02
C GLU A 278 11.22 14.63 7.75
N ALA A 279 10.20 14.12 7.06
CA ALA A 279 9.28 13.10 7.55
C ALA A 279 9.93 11.71 7.72
N GLY A 280 11.06 11.44 7.07
CA GLY A 280 11.60 10.09 6.95
C GLY A 280 10.73 9.18 6.08
N ALA A 281 10.07 9.76 5.06
CA ALA A 281 9.28 9.03 4.07
C ALA A 281 10.07 8.86 2.77
N ILE A 282 9.97 7.67 2.16
CA ILE A 282 10.62 7.39 0.88
C ILE A 282 9.72 7.89 -0.24
N ARG A 283 10.22 8.86 -1.02
CA ARG A 283 9.51 9.41 -2.17
C ARG A 283 9.62 8.48 -3.38
N ALA A 284 8.48 8.05 -3.90
CA ALA A 284 8.37 7.45 -5.23
C ALA A 284 8.01 8.52 -6.29
N THR A 285 8.52 8.33 -7.50
CA THR A 285 8.30 9.25 -8.63
C THR A 285 7.41 8.66 -9.72
N THR A 286 7.17 7.35 -9.71
CA THR A 286 6.28 6.67 -10.64
C THR A 286 5.32 5.74 -9.90
N TRP A 287 4.18 5.43 -10.53
CA TRP A 287 3.20 4.49 -9.99
C TRP A 287 3.80 3.10 -9.75
N GLN A 288 4.61 2.62 -10.70
CA GLN A 288 5.27 1.32 -10.59
C GLN A 288 6.25 1.29 -9.42
N GLN A 289 7.14 2.30 -9.31
CA GLN A 289 8.06 2.42 -8.19
C GLN A 289 7.31 2.50 -6.85
N PHE A 290 6.21 3.27 -6.78
CA PHE A 290 5.39 3.41 -5.57
C PHE A 290 4.89 2.06 -5.07
N LEU A 291 4.33 1.22 -5.94
CA LEU A 291 3.87 -0.11 -5.56
C LEU A 291 5.05 -1.05 -5.25
N ASP A 292 6.08 -1.07 -6.09
CA ASP A 292 7.18 -2.02 -5.97
C ASP A 292 7.95 -1.88 -4.66
N ILE A 293 8.31 -0.64 -4.28
CA ILE A 293 9.06 -0.40 -3.05
C ILE A 293 8.19 -0.55 -1.81
N SER A 294 6.90 -0.23 -1.90
CA SER A 294 5.95 -0.47 -0.81
C SER A 294 5.83 -1.95 -0.47
N LEU A 295 5.81 -2.81 -1.49
CA LEU A 295 5.78 -4.26 -1.31
C LEU A 295 7.07 -4.76 -0.65
N ALA A 296 8.24 -4.29 -1.12
CA ALA A 296 9.53 -4.66 -0.58
C ALA A 296 9.64 -4.34 0.91
N LEU A 297 9.35 -3.08 1.26
CA LEU A 297 9.39 -2.57 2.64
C LEU A 297 8.37 -3.25 3.55
N GLY A 298 7.27 -3.76 2.99
CA GLY A 298 6.27 -4.52 3.74
C GLY A 298 6.66 -5.99 3.99
N MET A 299 7.49 -6.59 3.12
CA MET A 299 7.81 -8.02 3.16
C MET A 299 9.19 -8.35 3.70
N GLN A 300 10.14 -7.41 3.65
CA GLN A 300 11.55 -7.67 3.94
C GLN A 300 12.08 -6.75 5.04
N PRO A 301 13.10 -7.19 5.82
CA PRO A 301 13.78 -6.31 6.76
C PRO A 301 14.53 -5.19 6.03
N PRO A 302 14.93 -4.10 6.71
CA PRO A 302 15.88 -3.15 6.14
C PRO A 302 17.25 -3.83 5.90
N LEU A 303 18.00 -3.33 4.94
CA LEU A 303 19.40 -3.73 4.75
C LEU A 303 20.25 -3.32 5.97
N LYS A 304 21.22 -4.15 6.36
CA LYS A 304 22.15 -3.84 7.46
C LYS A 304 23.37 -3.05 6.99
N GLY A 305 23.72 -3.19 5.71
CA GLY A 305 24.79 -2.52 4.99
C GLY A 305 24.55 -2.61 3.48
N ASP A 306 25.59 -2.36 2.69
CA ASP A 306 25.57 -2.30 1.23
C ASP A 306 26.21 -3.52 0.55
N ASN A 307 26.62 -4.54 1.31
CA ASN A 307 27.19 -5.78 0.76
C ASN A 307 26.10 -6.69 0.17
N ILE A 308 25.57 -6.30 -0.99
CA ILE A 308 24.53 -7.02 -1.72
C ILE A 308 25.18 -8.03 -2.66
N VAL A 309 24.70 -9.28 -2.64
CA VAL A 309 25.12 -10.31 -3.60
C VAL A 309 24.01 -10.57 -4.60
N MET A 310 24.29 -10.35 -5.88
CA MET A 310 23.39 -10.72 -6.96
C MET A 310 23.74 -12.09 -7.53
N ILE A 311 22.76 -12.97 -7.71
CA ILE A 311 22.92 -14.29 -8.35
C ILE A 311 21.93 -14.43 -9.49
N THR A 312 22.43 -14.73 -10.69
CA THR A 312 21.65 -14.83 -11.93
C THR A 312 22.08 -16.02 -12.77
N ASN A 313 21.18 -16.57 -13.58
CA ASN A 313 21.51 -17.51 -14.65
C ASN A 313 21.69 -16.81 -16.02
N GLY A 314 21.64 -15.48 -16.08
CA GLY A 314 21.85 -14.74 -17.31
C GLY A 314 22.58 -13.42 -17.08
N GLY A 315 23.82 -13.32 -17.56
CA GLY A 315 24.65 -12.13 -17.41
C GLY A 315 24.03 -10.81 -17.90
N GLY A 316 23.10 -10.85 -18.88
CA GLY A 316 22.42 -9.65 -19.35
C GLY A 316 21.56 -8.94 -18.29
N SER A 317 20.80 -9.69 -17.49
CA SER A 317 20.05 -9.13 -16.35
C SER A 317 21.01 -8.64 -15.25
N GLY A 318 22.13 -9.36 -15.06
CA GLY A 318 23.22 -8.95 -14.18
C GLY A 318 23.73 -7.55 -14.51
N LEU A 319 24.07 -7.29 -15.78
CA LEU A 319 24.55 -5.99 -16.25
C LEU A 319 23.50 -4.88 -16.07
N LEU A 320 22.23 -5.14 -16.40
CA LEU A 320 21.14 -4.17 -16.18
C LEU A 320 21.02 -3.78 -14.70
N SER A 321 21.16 -4.75 -13.80
CA SER A 321 21.11 -4.52 -12.37
C SER A 321 22.32 -3.73 -11.88
N CYS A 322 23.54 -4.06 -12.30
CA CYS A 322 24.75 -3.29 -11.99
C CYS A 322 24.62 -1.82 -12.39
N ASP A 323 24.26 -1.56 -13.65
CA ASP A 323 24.12 -0.20 -14.15
C ASP A 323 23.03 0.56 -13.39
N HIS A 324 21.96 -0.13 -12.95
CA HIS A 324 20.90 0.50 -12.19
C HIS A 324 21.27 0.77 -10.74
N PHE A 325 21.99 -0.14 -10.08
CA PHE A 325 22.57 0.07 -8.75
C PHE A 325 23.49 1.30 -8.74
N GLU A 326 24.36 1.42 -9.74
CA GLU A 326 25.21 2.61 -9.97
C GLU A 326 24.39 3.89 -10.12
N ARG A 327 23.38 3.90 -10.99
CA ARG A 327 22.49 5.07 -11.19
C ARG A 327 21.72 5.46 -9.91
N CYS A 328 21.42 4.49 -9.05
CA CYS A 328 20.77 4.73 -7.77
C CYS A 328 21.75 5.15 -6.65
N GLY A 329 23.06 5.19 -6.91
CA GLY A 329 24.08 5.56 -5.93
C GLY A 329 24.35 4.48 -4.88
N LEU A 330 24.09 3.21 -5.21
CA LEU A 330 24.37 2.04 -4.36
C LEU A 330 25.08 0.95 -5.19
N PRO A 331 26.32 1.20 -5.65
CA PRO A 331 27.05 0.27 -6.50
C PRO A 331 27.29 -1.08 -5.81
N LEU A 332 27.34 -2.16 -6.60
CA LEU A 332 27.67 -3.49 -6.07
C LEU A 332 29.18 -3.61 -5.80
N HIS A 333 29.54 -4.22 -4.67
CA HIS A 333 30.92 -4.55 -4.33
C HIS A 333 31.35 -5.88 -4.96
N GLU A 334 32.66 -6.06 -5.19
CA GLU A 334 33.18 -7.36 -5.61
C GLU A 334 33.00 -8.40 -4.49
N LEU A 335 32.80 -9.68 -4.84
CA LEU A 335 32.64 -10.72 -3.81
C LEU A 335 33.87 -10.87 -2.91
N SER A 336 35.06 -10.60 -3.43
CA SER A 336 36.34 -10.56 -2.71
C SER A 336 36.35 -9.49 -1.61
N GLU A 337 35.71 -8.36 -1.85
CA GLU A 337 35.57 -7.24 -0.91
C GLU A 337 34.53 -7.55 0.17
N ILE A 338 33.45 -8.26 -0.21
CA ILE A 338 32.42 -8.71 0.73
C ILE A 338 32.97 -9.81 1.65
N SER A 339 33.55 -10.87 1.08
CA SER A 339 34.04 -12.04 1.84
C SER A 339 35.07 -12.83 1.03
N PRO A 340 36.33 -12.94 1.51
CA PRO A 340 37.45 -13.47 0.71
C PRO A 340 37.24 -14.88 0.11
N SER A 341 36.43 -15.73 0.74
CA SER A 341 36.18 -17.11 0.27
C SER A 341 34.81 -17.31 -0.38
N LEU A 342 33.95 -16.29 -0.40
CA LEU A 342 32.57 -16.43 -0.90
C LEU A 342 32.53 -16.82 -2.38
N ALA A 343 33.35 -16.16 -3.21
CA ALA A 343 33.48 -16.48 -4.63
C ALA A 343 33.84 -17.96 -4.85
N GLN A 344 34.79 -18.50 -4.08
CA GLN A 344 35.21 -19.90 -4.17
C GLN A 344 34.10 -20.87 -3.74
N ARG A 345 33.35 -20.55 -2.66
CA ARG A 345 32.24 -21.40 -2.20
C ARG A 345 31.08 -21.42 -3.20
N ILE A 346 30.78 -20.28 -3.84
CA ILE A 346 29.74 -20.17 -4.87
C ILE A 346 30.18 -20.86 -6.18
N ARG A 347 31.48 -20.81 -6.53
CA ARG A 347 32.05 -21.47 -7.72
C ARG A 347 31.74 -22.97 -7.81
N ALA A 348 31.55 -23.64 -6.67
CA ALA A 348 31.15 -25.06 -6.61
C ALA A 348 29.76 -25.35 -7.23
N TYR A 349 28.95 -24.31 -7.47
CA TYR A 349 27.57 -24.40 -7.97
C TYR A 349 27.39 -23.77 -9.36
N MET A 350 28.47 -23.59 -10.12
CA MET A 350 28.42 -23.10 -11.50
C MET A 350 29.35 -23.92 -12.40
N PRO A 351 29.12 -23.98 -13.72
CA PRO A 351 30.06 -24.57 -14.65
C PRO A 351 31.37 -23.75 -14.73
N MET A 352 32.41 -24.30 -15.37
CA MET A 352 33.73 -23.66 -15.49
C MET A 352 33.67 -22.25 -16.12
N PHE A 353 32.71 -22.03 -17.02
CA PHE A 353 32.48 -20.76 -17.73
C PHE A 353 31.49 -19.83 -17.02
N GLY A 354 30.94 -20.23 -15.87
CA GLY A 354 30.20 -19.32 -15.00
C GLY A 354 31.12 -18.26 -14.36
N SER A 355 30.54 -17.13 -13.99
CA SER A 355 31.26 -16.01 -13.40
C SER A 355 31.04 -15.96 -11.87
N PRO A 356 32.10 -16.11 -11.06
CA PRO A 356 32.03 -15.93 -9.61
C PRO A 356 32.32 -14.47 -9.21
N LEU A 357 32.06 -13.51 -10.10
CA LEU A 357 32.07 -12.08 -9.79
C LEU A 357 30.72 -11.66 -9.20
N ASN A 358 30.56 -10.40 -8.79
CA ASN A 358 29.25 -9.85 -8.44
C ASN A 358 28.81 -8.94 -9.59
N PRO A 359 27.77 -9.29 -10.38
CA PRO A 359 26.81 -10.37 -10.19
C PRO A 359 27.39 -11.76 -10.47
N VAL A 360 26.93 -12.73 -9.69
CA VAL A 360 27.28 -14.14 -9.86
C VAL A 360 26.46 -14.70 -11.02
N ASP A 361 27.13 -15.08 -12.11
CA ASP A 361 26.50 -15.75 -13.25
C ASP A 361 26.71 -17.27 -13.13
N ILE A 362 25.66 -17.98 -12.73
CA ILE A 362 25.66 -19.44 -12.60
C ILE A 362 25.32 -20.17 -13.92
N SER A 363 25.30 -19.45 -15.05
CA SER A 363 24.98 -19.89 -16.42
C SER A 363 23.51 -20.16 -16.70
N GLY A 364 23.07 -19.93 -17.94
CA GLY A 364 21.70 -20.19 -18.42
C GLY A 364 21.22 -21.64 -18.31
N THR A 365 22.12 -22.59 -18.07
CA THR A 365 21.79 -24.00 -17.82
C THR A 365 21.65 -24.35 -16.33
N ALA A 366 21.62 -23.34 -15.46
CA ALA A 366 21.54 -23.51 -14.02
C ALA A 366 20.33 -24.33 -13.60
N THR A 367 20.61 -25.40 -12.87
CA THR A 367 19.62 -26.29 -12.25
C THR A 367 19.14 -25.75 -10.90
N PRO A 368 18.00 -26.24 -10.37
CA PRO A 368 17.56 -25.91 -9.01
C PRO A 368 18.62 -26.19 -7.93
N ILE A 369 19.48 -27.21 -8.13
CA ILE A 369 20.57 -27.56 -7.22
C ILE A 369 21.63 -26.44 -7.19
N GLN A 370 21.97 -25.88 -8.34
CA GLN A 370 22.95 -24.81 -8.47
C GLN A 370 22.44 -23.51 -7.84
N TYR A 371 21.19 -23.14 -8.13
CA TYR A 371 20.51 -22.04 -7.44
C TYR A 371 20.51 -22.23 -5.92
N LYS A 372 20.13 -23.42 -5.44
CA LYS A 372 20.09 -23.74 -4.01
C LYS A 372 21.44 -23.52 -3.35
N GLY A 373 22.49 -24.05 -3.97
CA GLY A 373 23.85 -23.94 -3.47
C GLY A 373 24.35 -22.50 -3.42
N ALA A 374 24.24 -21.77 -4.53
CA ALA A 374 24.69 -20.38 -4.63
C ALA A 374 23.97 -19.47 -3.63
N PHE A 375 22.63 -19.51 -3.59
CA PHE A 375 21.85 -18.71 -2.64
C PHE A 375 22.15 -19.08 -1.19
N THR A 376 22.33 -20.37 -0.88
CA THR A 376 22.67 -20.80 0.49
C THR A 376 24.02 -20.24 0.94
N GLN A 377 25.03 -20.18 0.04
CA GLN A 377 26.33 -19.61 0.38
C GLN A 377 26.25 -18.10 0.66
N ALA A 378 25.53 -17.34 -0.17
CA ALA A 378 25.34 -15.91 0.03
C ALA A 378 24.52 -15.62 1.31
N MET A 379 23.41 -16.32 1.50
CA MET A 379 22.52 -16.13 2.64
C MET A 379 23.21 -16.41 3.99
N ARG A 380 24.07 -17.43 4.06
CA ARG A 380 24.78 -17.82 5.30
C ARG A 380 26.03 -16.99 5.59
N ASP A 381 26.62 -16.31 4.61
CA ASP A 381 27.86 -15.57 4.83
C ASP A 381 27.61 -14.34 5.70
N PRO A 382 28.24 -14.18 6.88
CA PRO A 382 27.91 -13.11 7.82
C PRO A 382 28.16 -11.70 7.28
N ASN A 383 28.95 -11.53 6.21
CA ASN A 383 29.27 -10.23 5.63
C ASN A 383 28.29 -9.80 4.52
N VAL A 384 27.41 -10.70 4.06
CA VAL A 384 26.38 -10.39 3.06
C VAL A 384 25.18 -9.76 3.75
N ASP A 385 24.79 -8.56 3.32
CA ASP A 385 23.67 -7.80 3.89
C ASP A 385 22.34 -8.09 3.21
N GLY A 386 22.34 -8.40 1.91
CA GLY A 386 21.14 -8.67 1.13
C GLY A 386 21.42 -9.48 -0.14
N ILE A 387 20.37 -10.13 -0.65
CA ILE A 387 20.44 -11.03 -1.80
C ILE A 387 19.45 -10.56 -2.86
N LEU A 388 19.95 -10.36 -4.08
CA LEU A 388 19.14 -10.19 -5.29
C LEU A 388 19.30 -11.43 -6.18
N GLY A 389 18.28 -12.28 -6.23
CA GLY A 389 18.24 -13.38 -7.17
C GLY A 389 17.63 -12.98 -8.50
N SER A 390 18.06 -13.62 -9.58
CA SER A 390 17.44 -13.47 -10.90
C SER A 390 17.28 -14.82 -11.59
N ILE A 391 16.15 -14.98 -12.26
CA ILE A 391 15.86 -16.12 -13.13
C ILE A 391 15.35 -15.63 -14.49
N CYS A 392 16.01 -16.10 -15.54
CA CYS A 392 15.59 -15.99 -16.92
C CYS A 392 15.39 -17.41 -17.49
N PRO A 393 14.18 -17.82 -17.88
CA PRO A 393 13.91 -19.17 -18.32
C PRO A 393 14.58 -19.46 -19.65
N THR A 394 15.20 -20.63 -19.73
CA THR A 394 15.64 -21.25 -20.98
C THR A 394 14.84 -22.52 -21.22
N ALA A 395 15.02 -23.16 -22.38
CA ALA A 395 14.34 -24.42 -22.70
C ALA A 395 14.64 -25.57 -21.71
N VAL A 396 15.64 -25.42 -20.84
CA VAL A 396 16.03 -26.42 -19.83
C VAL A 396 15.80 -25.95 -18.39
N THR A 397 15.29 -24.73 -18.20
CA THR A 397 15.08 -24.16 -16.86
C THR A 397 13.73 -24.61 -16.29
N ASP A 398 13.76 -25.27 -15.15
CA ASP A 398 12.56 -25.55 -14.35
C ASP A 398 12.30 -24.38 -13.39
N VAL A 399 11.50 -23.41 -13.83
CA VAL A 399 11.21 -22.18 -13.06
C VAL A 399 10.52 -22.51 -11.74
N ASP A 400 9.55 -23.43 -11.73
CA ASP A 400 8.78 -23.74 -10.53
C ASP A 400 9.66 -24.41 -9.47
N ALA A 401 10.53 -25.33 -9.86
CA ALA A 401 11.49 -25.95 -8.96
C ALA A 401 12.52 -24.95 -8.40
N VAL A 402 12.95 -23.95 -9.19
CA VAL A 402 13.82 -22.88 -8.68
C VAL A 402 13.08 -22.00 -7.68
N VAL A 403 11.81 -21.67 -7.95
CA VAL A 403 10.96 -20.90 -7.02
C VAL A 403 10.80 -21.65 -5.69
N ASP A 404 10.54 -22.96 -5.72
CA ASP A 404 10.45 -23.78 -4.51
C ASP A 404 11.76 -23.78 -3.71
N VAL A 405 12.90 -23.82 -4.40
CA VAL A 405 14.23 -23.68 -3.77
C VAL A 405 14.39 -22.32 -3.09
N VAL A 406 14.00 -21.23 -3.76
CA VAL A 406 14.09 -19.87 -3.22
C VAL A 406 13.21 -19.73 -1.98
N ILE A 407 11.97 -20.23 -2.02
CA ILE A 407 11.04 -20.25 -0.88
C ILE A 407 11.65 -21.03 0.28
N ALA A 408 12.14 -22.25 0.04
CA ALA A 408 12.75 -23.06 1.08
C ALA A 408 13.97 -22.38 1.74
N ILE A 409 14.77 -21.66 0.96
CA ILE A 409 15.91 -20.89 1.48
C ILE A 409 15.44 -19.71 2.33
N HIS A 410 14.48 -18.93 1.85
CA HIS A 410 13.90 -17.83 2.64
C HIS A 410 13.35 -18.35 3.97
N ASP A 411 12.50 -19.36 3.94
CA ASP A 411 11.89 -19.91 5.16
C ASP A 411 12.92 -20.44 6.15
N THR A 412 13.98 -21.08 5.65
CA THR A 412 15.07 -21.60 6.49
C THR A 412 15.88 -20.48 7.12
N TYR A 413 16.17 -19.40 6.38
CA TYR A 413 17.18 -18.41 6.78
C TYR A 413 16.65 -17.01 7.08
N LYS A 414 15.34 -16.74 6.96
CA LYS A 414 14.74 -15.42 7.25
C LYS A 414 15.05 -14.88 8.64
N HIS A 415 15.32 -15.76 9.61
CA HIS A 415 15.75 -15.40 10.96
C HIS A 415 17.11 -14.65 11.00
N LEU A 416 17.94 -14.75 9.95
CA LEU A 416 19.18 -13.97 9.82
C LEU A 416 18.92 -12.49 9.53
N GLY A 417 17.68 -12.14 9.14
CA GLY A 417 17.25 -10.76 8.92
C GLY A 417 17.96 -10.10 7.74
N LYS A 418 18.18 -10.84 6.66
CA LYS A 418 18.73 -10.35 5.39
C LYS A 418 17.64 -10.27 4.35
N PRO A 419 17.50 -9.17 3.61
CA PRO A 419 16.56 -9.08 2.52
C PRO A 419 16.86 -10.10 1.42
N PHE A 420 15.81 -10.72 0.88
CA PHE A 420 15.88 -11.57 -0.30
C PHE A 420 14.82 -11.13 -1.31
N ILE A 421 15.27 -10.60 -2.45
CA ILE A 421 14.42 -10.16 -3.58
C ILE A 421 14.71 -11.04 -4.79
N MET A 422 13.68 -11.31 -5.60
CA MET A 422 13.82 -12.00 -6.88
C MET A 422 13.45 -11.10 -8.06
N GLU A 423 14.23 -11.17 -9.13
CA GLU A 423 13.84 -10.81 -10.49
C GLU A 423 13.44 -12.09 -11.23
N CYS A 424 12.25 -12.11 -11.82
CA CYS A 424 11.78 -13.20 -12.67
C CYS A 424 11.48 -12.63 -14.06
N GLN A 425 12.48 -12.67 -14.94
CA GLN A 425 12.39 -12.11 -16.28
C GLN A 425 11.96 -13.21 -17.25
N GLY A 426 10.74 -13.18 -17.79
CA GLY A 426 10.27 -14.23 -18.70
C GLY A 426 8.80 -14.09 -19.09
N GLY A 427 8.20 -15.19 -19.52
CA GLY A 427 6.80 -15.27 -19.92
C GLY A 427 5.84 -15.51 -18.76
N GLU A 428 4.78 -16.27 -19.04
CA GLU A 428 3.73 -16.61 -18.07
C GLU A 428 4.27 -17.39 -16.86
N GLU A 429 5.27 -18.25 -17.07
CA GLU A 429 5.97 -18.99 -16.02
C GLU A 429 6.60 -18.06 -14.98
N CYS A 430 7.23 -16.97 -15.40
CA CYS A 430 7.82 -15.98 -14.52
C CYS A 430 6.74 -15.12 -13.83
N GLN A 431 5.65 -14.80 -14.52
CA GLN A 431 4.52 -14.10 -13.90
C GLN A 431 3.90 -14.94 -12.77
N ASN A 432 3.75 -16.25 -12.99
CA ASN A 432 3.28 -17.19 -11.95
C ASN A 432 4.28 -17.33 -10.80
N ALA A 433 5.58 -17.39 -11.11
CA ALA A 433 6.66 -17.38 -10.12
C ALA A 433 6.60 -16.13 -9.22
N ILE A 434 6.38 -14.94 -9.80
CA ILE A 434 6.27 -13.69 -9.05
C ILE A 434 5.14 -13.77 -8.02
N MET A 435 3.95 -14.21 -8.43
CA MET A 435 2.81 -14.37 -7.53
C MET A 435 3.10 -15.38 -6.41
N LYS A 436 3.65 -16.55 -6.76
CA LYS A 436 4.01 -17.62 -5.80
C LYS A 436 5.05 -17.15 -4.78
N LEU A 437 6.06 -16.40 -5.22
CA LEU A 437 7.09 -15.81 -4.34
C LEU A 437 6.50 -14.76 -3.39
N ARG A 438 5.63 -13.87 -3.90
CA ARG A 438 4.94 -12.84 -3.09
C ARG A 438 4.07 -13.47 -2.00
N ASP A 439 3.38 -14.58 -2.31
CA ASP A 439 2.57 -15.33 -1.34
C ASP A 439 3.41 -15.92 -0.19
N HIS A 440 4.72 -16.10 -0.39
CA HIS A 440 5.68 -16.58 0.61
C HIS A 440 6.53 -15.45 1.22
N GLY A 441 6.12 -14.19 1.03
CA GLY A 441 6.81 -13.04 1.61
C GLY A 441 8.14 -12.69 0.93
N ILE A 442 8.32 -13.08 -0.33
CA ILE A 442 9.49 -12.75 -1.15
C ILE A 442 9.05 -11.74 -2.21
N PRO A 443 9.52 -10.47 -2.15
CA PRO A 443 9.24 -9.52 -3.20
C PRO A 443 9.89 -10.01 -4.50
N ALA A 444 9.07 -10.14 -5.54
CA ALA A 444 9.50 -10.58 -6.84
C ALA A 444 9.02 -9.60 -7.93
N TYR A 445 9.84 -9.38 -8.95
CA TYR A 445 9.62 -8.36 -9.98
C TYR A 445 9.98 -8.86 -11.38
N ALA A 446 9.42 -8.23 -12.41
CA ALA A 446 9.62 -8.65 -13.79
C ALA A 446 10.89 -8.08 -14.44
N THR A 447 11.47 -7.01 -13.87
CA THR A 447 12.67 -6.36 -14.39
C THR A 447 13.71 -6.06 -13.31
N ALA A 448 14.97 -5.98 -13.75
CA ALA A 448 16.11 -5.56 -12.95
C ALA A 448 15.86 -4.23 -12.24
N GLU A 449 15.36 -3.20 -12.92
CA GLU A 449 15.15 -1.87 -12.34
C GLU A 449 14.14 -1.90 -11.19
N GLN A 450 13.07 -2.68 -11.33
CA GLN A 450 12.09 -2.85 -10.25
C GLN A 450 12.73 -3.52 -9.02
N ALA A 451 13.47 -4.62 -9.24
CA ALA A 451 14.10 -5.37 -8.17
C ALA A 451 15.21 -4.57 -7.46
N VAL A 452 16.00 -3.82 -8.21
CA VAL A 452 17.03 -2.93 -7.66
C VAL A 452 16.41 -1.75 -6.91
N ASN A 453 15.37 -1.09 -7.46
CA ASN A 453 14.66 -0.01 -6.75
C ASN A 453 14.11 -0.49 -5.40
N ALA A 454 13.57 -1.72 -5.36
CA ALA A 454 13.10 -2.35 -4.13
C ALA A 454 14.24 -2.56 -3.12
N MET A 455 15.40 -3.08 -3.56
CA MET A 455 16.57 -3.25 -2.69
C MET A 455 17.12 -1.92 -2.18
N VAL A 456 17.22 -0.91 -3.04
CA VAL A 456 17.65 0.45 -2.68
C VAL A 456 16.70 1.07 -1.66
N ALA A 457 15.39 0.85 -1.76
CA ALA A 457 14.44 1.35 -0.77
C ALA A 457 14.65 0.70 0.61
N LEU A 458 15.01 -0.59 0.69
CA LEU A 458 15.37 -1.25 1.95
C LEU A 458 16.65 -0.66 2.56
N TYR A 459 17.61 -0.23 1.73
CA TYR A 459 18.80 0.50 2.17
C TYR A 459 18.44 1.91 2.66
N GLN A 460 17.66 2.67 1.91
CA GLN A 460 17.20 4.02 2.28
C GLN A 460 16.46 3.99 3.62
N TYR A 461 15.56 3.03 3.81
CA TYR A 461 14.84 2.88 5.07
C TYR A 461 15.79 2.55 6.24
N ALA A 462 16.84 1.75 6.01
CA ALA A 462 17.86 1.50 7.01
C ALA A 462 18.57 2.78 7.46
N GLN A 463 18.88 3.70 6.53
CA GLN A 463 19.48 4.99 6.85
C GLN A 463 18.51 5.90 7.61
N ILE A 464 17.26 5.99 7.17
CA ILE A 464 16.20 6.74 7.87
C ILE A 464 16.06 6.27 9.33
N LYS A 465 16.19 4.96 9.58
CA LYS A 465 16.15 4.41 10.94
C LYS A 465 17.37 4.73 11.80
N LYS A 466 18.53 5.05 11.19
CA LYS A 466 19.75 5.45 11.92
C LYS A 466 19.70 6.93 12.31
N ASP A 467 19.01 7.74 11.49
CA ASP A 467 18.87 9.19 11.71
C ASP A 467 17.74 9.56 12.70
N LYS A 468 16.83 8.61 13.00
CA LYS A 468 15.82 8.71 14.06
C LYS A 468 16.40 8.29 15.40
#